data_AF-A0A1Y3RU53-F1
#
_entry.id   AF-A0A1Y3RU53-F1
#
_cell.length_a   1.000
_cell.length_b   1.000
_cell.length_c   1.000
_cell.angle_alpha   90.00
_cell.angle_beta   90.00
_cell.angle_gamma   90.00
#
_symmetry.space_group_name_H-M   'P 1'
#
loop_
_entity.id
_entity.type
_entity.pdbx_description
1 polymer ?
#
loop_
_entity_poly.entity_id
_entity_poly.type
_entity_poly.pdbx_seq_one_letter_code
_entity_poly.pdbx_strand_id
1 'polypeptide(L)'
;MLDFPKSTAFGRRFPKQKLYENLDVSTEVKRLFVEQVKLITWANKLSPETMNIAPGQAVREIEVFRLTLQGQELDERVLSLMDKQIPYHILFLLERPDGCVRLHVTYKEASQSGSNAFQLRQSYRTEWSKPENWSLNLTALDMDALYESIVRQIAGDAIDAPQGESLKEAVEQTQQREKLEKQIAQLKAMMKKEKQLGRQMELRREIRRLENVIQRDTI
;
A
#
# COMPACT_ATOMS: atom_id res chain seq x y z
N MET A 1 18.52 -11.97 -4.68
CA MET A 1 17.17 -12.12 -4.09
C MET A 1 16.99 -10.94 -3.14
N LEU A 2 15.78 -10.48 -2.88
CA LEU A 2 15.58 -9.42 -1.87
C LEU A 2 16.09 -9.96 -0.52
N ASP A 3 17.19 -9.39 -0.04
CA ASP A 3 17.92 -9.93 1.11
C ASP A 3 17.41 -9.30 2.40
N PHE A 4 16.77 -10.12 3.22
CA PHE A 4 16.38 -9.78 4.58
C PHE A 4 17.41 -10.36 5.56
N PRO A 5 17.61 -9.74 6.74
CA PRO A 5 18.49 -10.29 7.76
C PRO A 5 18.09 -11.73 8.13
N LYS A 6 19.06 -12.63 8.26
CA LYS A 6 18.81 -14.06 8.53
C LYS A 6 17.98 -14.28 9.80
N SER A 7 18.12 -13.42 10.79
CA SER A 7 17.36 -13.42 12.05
C SER A 7 15.85 -13.23 11.87
N THR A 8 15.41 -12.66 10.74
CA THR A 8 14.00 -12.42 10.44
C THR A 8 13.34 -13.59 9.71
N ALA A 9 14.09 -14.61 9.30
CA ALA A 9 13.56 -15.70 8.49
C ALA A 9 12.51 -16.53 9.25
N PHE A 10 11.32 -16.68 8.67
CA PHE A 10 10.24 -17.49 9.22
C PHE A 10 9.91 -18.69 8.32
N GLY A 11 9.80 -18.47 7.01
CA GLY A 11 9.76 -19.52 5.97
C GLY A 11 8.58 -20.49 6.04
N ARG A 12 7.44 -20.12 6.65
CA ARG A 12 6.29 -21.04 6.79
C ARG A 12 5.26 -20.82 5.69
N ARG A 13 4.70 -21.91 5.17
CA ARG A 13 3.56 -21.83 4.25
C ARG A 13 2.35 -21.26 4.97
N PHE A 14 1.73 -20.23 4.39
CA PHE A 14 0.50 -19.65 4.91
C PHE A 14 -0.71 -20.27 4.21
N PRO A 15 -1.60 -21.00 4.93
CA PRO A 15 -2.76 -21.61 4.30
C PRO A 15 -3.77 -20.55 3.86
N LYS A 16 -4.12 -20.53 2.57
CA LYS A 16 -5.14 -19.61 2.04
C LYS A 16 -6.49 -19.73 2.75
N GLN A 17 -6.79 -20.93 3.28
CA GLN A 17 -8.01 -21.21 4.01
C GLN A 17 -8.20 -20.28 5.22
N LYS A 18 -7.11 -19.87 5.89
CA LYS A 18 -7.14 -18.91 7.00
C LYS A 18 -7.69 -17.54 6.61
N LEU A 19 -7.66 -17.18 5.33
CA LEU A 19 -8.21 -15.92 4.83
C LEU A 19 -9.72 -16.01 4.55
N TYR A 20 -10.28 -17.22 4.53
CA TYR A 20 -11.68 -17.49 4.21
C TYR A 20 -12.54 -17.81 5.45
N GLU A 21 -11.92 -17.95 6.62
CA GLU A 21 -12.60 -18.39 7.86
C GLU A 21 -13.66 -17.38 8.34
N ASN A 22 -13.56 -16.12 7.93
CA ASN A 22 -14.56 -15.10 8.23
C ASN A 22 -15.69 -15.06 7.17
N LEU A 23 -16.94 -14.96 7.64
CA LEU A 23 -18.16 -15.06 6.83
C LEU A 23 -18.30 -13.96 5.76
N ASP A 24 -17.58 -12.84 5.90
CA ASP A 24 -17.72 -11.66 5.02
C ASP A 24 -16.90 -11.73 3.72
N VAL A 25 -16.22 -12.85 3.43
CA VAL A 25 -15.41 -12.99 2.21
C VAL A 25 -16.26 -13.48 1.04
N SER A 26 -16.42 -12.64 0.02
CA SER A 26 -17.20 -12.97 -1.18
C SER A 26 -16.60 -14.15 -1.97
N THR A 27 -17.46 -14.94 -2.61
CA THR A 27 -17.06 -16.06 -3.47
C THR A 27 -16.13 -15.63 -4.61
N GLU A 28 -16.32 -14.42 -5.13
CA GLU A 28 -15.47 -13.85 -6.16
C GLU A 28 -14.03 -13.67 -5.66
N VAL A 29 -13.84 -13.09 -4.46
CA VAL A 29 -12.50 -12.92 -3.89
C VAL A 29 -11.84 -14.27 -3.62
N LYS A 30 -12.60 -15.26 -3.09
CA LYS A 30 -12.09 -16.64 -2.92
C LYS A 30 -11.56 -17.22 -4.24
N ARG A 31 -12.30 -17.00 -5.34
CA ARG A 31 -11.91 -17.44 -6.68
C ARG A 31 -10.62 -16.77 -7.14
N LEU A 32 -10.44 -15.48 -6.92
CA LEU A 32 -9.19 -14.76 -7.25
C LEU A 32 -7.97 -15.39 -6.57
N PHE A 33 -8.08 -15.75 -5.29
CA PHE A 33 -6.99 -16.44 -4.60
C PHE A 33 -6.66 -17.81 -5.20
N VAL A 34 -7.68 -18.54 -5.68
CA VAL A 34 -7.49 -19.87 -6.29
C VAL A 34 -6.90 -19.76 -7.68
N GLU A 35 -7.29 -18.76 -8.47
CA GLU A 35 -6.86 -18.59 -9.86
C GLU A 35 -5.54 -17.83 -10.01
N GLN A 36 -5.28 -16.84 -9.15
CA GLN A 36 -4.15 -15.91 -9.34
C GLN A 36 -2.97 -16.19 -8.43
N VAL A 37 -3.20 -16.75 -7.24
CA VAL A 37 -2.12 -17.03 -6.28
C VAL A 37 -1.78 -18.51 -6.34
N LYS A 38 -0.51 -18.88 -6.54
CA LYS A 38 -0.05 -20.28 -6.49
C LYS A 38 0.27 -20.68 -5.06
N LEU A 39 1.08 -19.87 -4.38
CA LEU A 39 1.60 -20.14 -3.04
C LEU A 39 1.69 -18.84 -2.24
N ILE A 40 1.34 -18.93 -0.97
CA ILE A 40 1.60 -17.87 0.01
C ILE A 40 2.59 -18.42 1.03
N THR A 41 3.70 -17.71 1.21
CA THR A 41 4.72 -18.02 2.20
C THR A 41 4.88 -16.83 3.12
N TRP A 42 4.76 -17.05 4.42
CA TRP A 42 5.22 -16.10 5.42
C TRP A 42 6.74 -16.23 5.48
N ALA A 43 7.42 -15.36 4.74
CA ALA A 43 8.84 -15.46 4.46
C ALA A 43 9.67 -14.96 5.64
N ASN A 44 9.34 -13.76 6.14
CA ASN A 44 10.08 -13.11 7.21
C ASN A 44 9.12 -12.45 8.20
N LYS A 45 9.59 -12.31 9.43
CA LYS A 45 8.96 -11.54 10.51
C LYS A 45 9.96 -10.49 10.98
N LEU A 46 9.59 -9.22 10.89
CA LEU A 46 10.38 -8.08 11.36
C LEU A 46 9.76 -7.59 12.66
N SER A 47 10.46 -7.83 13.76
CA SER A 47 10.11 -7.42 15.13
C SER A 47 11.33 -6.81 15.82
N PRO A 48 11.17 -6.11 16.95
CA PRO A 48 12.28 -5.54 17.72
C PRO A 48 13.40 -6.57 18.00
N GLU A 49 13.03 -7.80 18.32
CA GLU A 49 13.97 -8.88 18.63
C GLU A 49 14.70 -9.39 17.39
N THR A 50 13.98 -9.62 16.28
CA THR A 50 14.58 -10.14 15.04
C THR A 50 15.46 -9.11 14.34
N MET A 51 15.15 -7.82 14.51
CA MET A 51 15.87 -6.70 13.91
C MET A 51 16.92 -6.08 14.83
N ASN A 52 16.87 -6.39 16.14
CA ASN A 52 17.70 -5.77 17.17
C ASN A 52 17.60 -4.23 17.16
N ILE A 53 16.36 -3.73 17.16
CA ILE A 53 16.02 -2.30 17.20
C ILE A 53 14.97 -2.03 18.29
N ALA A 54 14.76 -0.77 18.64
CA ALA A 54 13.77 -0.42 19.66
C ALA A 54 12.33 -0.72 19.20
N PRO A 55 11.41 -1.00 20.14
CA PRO A 55 9.99 -1.09 19.83
C PRO A 55 9.45 0.26 19.33
N GLY A 56 8.55 0.23 18.36
CA GLY A 56 7.80 1.40 17.89
C GLY A 56 6.58 1.68 18.77
N GLN A 57 6.03 2.89 18.65
CA GLN A 57 4.77 3.28 19.28
C GLN A 57 3.56 2.77 18.49
N ALA A 58 3.62 2.82 17.16
CA ALA A 58 2.52 2.43 16.28
C ALA A 58 2.72 1.06 15.62
N VAL A 59 3.97 0.71 15.32
CA VAL A 59 4.36 -0.51 14.60
C VAL A 59 4.96 -1.50 15.59
N ARG A 60 4.25 -2.61 15.80
CA ARG A 60 4.73 -3.72 16.64
C ARG A 60 5.64 -4.67 15.87
N GLU A 61 5.17 -5.08 14.70
CA GLU A 61 5.87 -5.99 13.80
C GLU A 61 5.40 -5.78 12.36
N ILE A 62 6.26 -6.15 11.41
CA ILE A 62 5.99 -6.14 9.98
C ILE A 62 6.17 -7.57 9.46
N GLU A 63 5.12 -8.10 8.84
CA GLU A 63 5.12 -9.44 8.28
C GLU A 63 5.39 -9.43 6.79
N VAL A 64 6.38 -10.20 6.35
CA VAL A 64 6.75 -10.30 4.94
C VAL A 64 6.09 -11.52 4.34
N PHE A 65 5.08 -11.28 3.50
CA PHE A 65 4.39 -12.33 2.77
C PHE A 65 4.88 -12.39 1.33
N ARG A 66 5.45 -13.54 0.96
CA ARG A 66 5.77 -13.86 -0.43
C ARG A 66 4.59 -14.55 -1.10
N LEU A 67 4.10 -13.96 -2.19
CA LEU A 67 3.05 -14.53 -3.01
C LEU A 67 3.64 -14.91 -4.37
N THR A 68 3.72 -16.21 -4.63
CA THR A 68 4.00 -16.72 -5.98
C THR A 68 2.70 -16.69 -6.77
N LEU A 69 2.69 -15.98 -7.89
CA LEU A 69 1.53 -15.82 -8.76
C LEU A 69 1.42 -16.97 -9.78
N GLN A 70 0.20 -17.24 -10.23
CA GLN A 70 -0.06 -18.17 -11.35
C GLN A 70 0.04 -17.49 -12.71
N GLY A 71 -0.25 -16.18 -12.75
CA GLY A 71 -0.20 -15.37 -13.96
C GLY A 71 0.62 -14.10 -13.77
N GLN A 72 0.44 -13.19 -14.71
CA GLN A 72 1.13 -11.90 -14.73
C GLN A 72 0.45 -10.86 -13.83
N GLU A 73 -0.83 -11.01 -13.54
CA GLU A 73 -1.58 -10.01 -12.78
C GLU A 73 -2.12 -10.58 -11.47
N LEU A 74 -2.30 -9.67 -10.52
CA LEU A 74 -2.96 -9.93 -9.24
C LEU A 74 -3.97 -8.82 -9.02
N ASP A 75 -5.22 -9.21 -8.77
CA ASP A 75 -6.28 -8.30 -8.39
C ASP A 75 -6.03 -7.74 -6.98
N GLU A 76 -6.08 -6.42 -6.82
CA GLU A 76 -5.77 -5.71 -5.57
C GLU A 76 -6.68 -6.13 -4.41
N ARG A 77 -7.88 -6.66 -4.70
CA ARG A 77 -8.79 -7.20 -3.68
C ARG A 77 -8.18 -8.36 -2.89
N VAL A 78 -7.25 -9.11 -3.50
CA VAL A 78 -6.52 -10.19 -2.82
C VAL A 78 -5.65 -9.62 -1.69
N LEU A 79 -4.84 -8.61 -1.99
CA LEU A 79 -3.96 -7.96 -1.01
C LEU A 79 -4.78 -7.21 0.04
N SER A 80 -5.80 -6.47 -0.39
CA SER A 80 -6.71 -5.76 0.51
C SER A 80 -7.40 -6.69 1.51
N LEU A 81 -7.80 -7.90 1.10
CA LEU A 81 -8.35 -8.88 2.02
C LEU A 81 -7.32 -9.34 3.04
N MET A 82 -6.10 -9.69 2.60
CA MET A 82 -5.02 -10.09 3.51
C MET A 82 -4.72 -8.99 4.53
N ASP A 83 -4.67 -7.73 4.08
CA ASP A 83 -4.42 -6.58 4.94
C ASP A 83 -5.51 -6.34 5.98
N LYS A 84 -6.77 -6.66 5.68
CA LYS A 84 -7.89 -6.56 6.63
C LYS A 84 -7.91 -7.70 7.63
N GLN A 85 -7.56 -8.91 7.18
CA GLN A 85 -7.63 -10.13 7.98
C GLN A 85 -6.47 -10.26 8.97
N ILE A 86 -5.30 -9.75 8.61
CA ILE A 86 -4.07 -9.89 9.42
C ILE A 86 -3.83 -8.57 10.17
N PRO A 87 -3.89 -8.58 11.52
CA PRO A 87 -3.80 -7.37 12.34
C PRO A 87 -2.34 -6.92 12.54
N TYR A 88 -1.56 -6.88 11.46
CA TYR A 88 -0.17 -6.42 11.45
C TYR A 88 0.13 -5.63 10.18
N HIS A 89 1.25 -4.91 10.18
CA HIS A 89 1.79 -4.28 8.97
C HIS A 89 2.32 -5.38 8.05
N ILE A 90 2.04 -5.29 6.75
CA ILE A 90 2.41 -6.33 5.80
C ILE A 90 3.25 -5.72 4.68
N LEU A 91 4.38 -6.38 4.40
CA LEU A 91 5.14 -6.19 3.17
C LEU A 91 4.88 -7.38 2.25
N PHE A 92 4.31 -7.14 1.08
CA PHE A 92 4.12 -8.17 0.08
C PHE A 92 5.31 -8.20 -0.89
N LEU A 93 5.86 -9.40 -1.08
CA LEU A 93 6.77 -9.73 -2.17
C LEU A 93 6.00 -10.58 -3.18
N LEU A 94 5.63 -9.98 -4.30
CA LEU A 94 4.92 -10.67 -5.37
C LEU A 94 5.94 -11.21 -6.36
N GLU A 95 5.79 -12.48 -6.76
CA GLU A 95 6.68 -13.16 -7.68
C GLU A 95 5.88 -13.75 -8.84
N ARG A 96 6.22 -13.36 -10.06
CA ARG A 96 5.59 -13.86 -11.29
C ARG A 96 6.25 -15.14 -11.79
N PRO A 97 5.57 -15.91 -12.66
CA PRO A 97 6.15 -17.09 -13.30
C PRO A 97 7.40 -16.82 -14.15
N ASP A 98 7.59 -15.58 -14.63
CA ASP A 98 8.77 -15.16 -15.39
C ASP A 98 9.97 -14.79 -14.49
N GLY A 99 9.84 -14.92 -13.17
CA GLY A 99 10.87 -14.60 -12.18
C GLY A 99 10.95 -13.12 -11.82
N CYS A 100 10.13 -12.25 -12.41
CA CYS A 100 10.04 -10.86 -11.99
C CYS A 100 9.35 -10.76 -10.63
N VAL A 101 9.81 -9.79 -9.84
CA VAL A 101 9.23 -9.48 -8.53
C VAL A 101 8.84 -8.02 -8.41
N ARG A 102 7.90 -7.78 -7.51
CA ARG A 102 7.41 -6.45 -7.14
C ARG A 102 7.15 -6.43 -5.64
N LEU A 103 7.47 -5.31 -5.02
CA LEU A 103 7.10 -5.03 -3.63
C LEU A 103 5.78 -4.27 -3.60
N HIS A 104 4.96 -4.57 -2.60
CA HIS A 104 3.72 -3.85 -2.35
C HIS A 104 3.51 -3.68 -0.85
N VAL A 105 3.09 -2.49 -0.45
CA VAL A 105 2.74 -2.16 0.94
C VAL A 105 1.48 -1.32 0.95
N THR A 106 0.60 -1.58 1.91
CA THR A 106 -0.54 -0.70 2.16
C THR A 106 -0.30 0.04 3.47
N TYR A 107 -0.25 1.36 3.40
CA TYR A 107 -0.11 2.20 4.58
C TYR A 107 -1.35 2.06 5.46
N LYS A 108 -1.14 1.51 6.66
CA LYS A 108 -2.13 1.34 7.71
C LYS A 108 -1.84 2.27 8.88
N GLU A 109 -2.91 2.75 9.50
CA GLU A 109 -2.86 3.41 10.81
C GLU A 109 -3.71 2.65 11.81
N ALA A 110 -3.31 2.60 13.07
CA ALA A 110 -4.16 2.06 14.12
C ALA A 110 -5.47 2.86 14.18
N SER A 111 -6.62 2.17 14.08
CA SER A 111 -7.92 2.83 14.14
C SER A 111 -8.19 3.37 15.55
N GLN A 112 -8.63 4.63 15.66
CA GLN A 112 -9.11 5.21 16.92
C GLN A 112 -10.59 4.85 17.21
N SER A 113 -11.29 4.22 16.26
CA SER A 113 -12.73 3.95 16.29
C SER A 113 -13.00 2.46 16.04
N GLY A 114 -13.69 1.83 16.99
CA GLY A 114 -13.82 0.37 17.10
C GLY A 114 -14.63 -0.30 15.99
N SER A 115 -13.94 -1.07 15.15
CA SER A 115 -14.41 -2.34 14.55
C SER A 115 -13.26 -3.06 13.83
N ASN A 116 -12.33 -2.31 13.22
CA ASN A 116 -11.09 -2.82 12.64
C ASN A 116 -9.88 -2.25 13.39
N ALA A 117 -8.85 -3.07 13.64
CA ALA A 117 -7.62 -2.64 14.30
C ALA A 117 -6.84 -1.59 13.48
N PHE A 118 -7.01 -1.57 12.15
CA PHE A 118 -6.31 -0.65 11.24
C PHE A 118 -7.23 0.00 10.21
N GLN A 119 -6.96 1.26 9.88
CA GLN A 119 -7.52 1.97 8.74
C GLN A 119 -6.52 1.91 7.56
N LEU A 120 -6.94 1.29 6.45
CA LEU A 120 -6.17 1.27 5.21
C LEU A 120 -6.27 2.65 4.55
N ARG A 121 -5.13 3.27 4.27
CA ARG A 121 -5.05 4.59 3.64
C ARG A 121 -4.74 4.46 2.16
N GLN A 122 -3.47 4.22 1.83
CA GLN A 122 -2.97 4.22 0.46
C GLN A 122 -2.08 2.99 0.24
N SER A 123 -2.13 2.42 -0.96
CA SER A 123 -1.26 1.30 -1.34
C SER A 123 -0.20 1.77 -2.31
N TYR A 124 1.03 1.33 -2.07
CA TYR A 124 2.20 1.66 -2.86
C TYR A 124 2.80 0.37 -3.41
N ARG A 125 3.35 0.47 -4.60
CA ARG A 125 3.99 -0.66 -5.27
C ARG A 125 5.15 -0.20 -6.12
N THR A 126 6.18 -1.04 -6.16
CA THR A 126 7.28 -0.85 -7.09
C THR A 126 6.87 -1.30 -8.50
N GLU A 127 7.75 -1.07 -9.48
CA GLU A 127 7.61 -1.73 -10.77
C GLU A 127 7.94 -3.23 -10.70
N TRP A 128 7.61 -3.97 -11.75
CA TRP A 128 8.10 -5.34 -11.91
C TRP A 128 9.54 -5.31 -12.37
N SER A 129 10.43 -6.00 -11.66
CA SER A 129 11.84 -6.09 -12.05
C SER A 129 12.45 -7.40 -11.56
N LYS A 130 13.67 -7.70 -12.00
CA LYS A 130 14.38 -8.87 -11.50
C LYS A 130 14.68 -8.72 -10.00
N PRO A 131 14.73 -9.82 -9.23
CA PRO A 131 14.99 -9.78 -7.79
C PRO A 131 16.31 -9.11 -7.40
N GLU A 132 17.30 -9.10 -8.29
CA GLU A 132 18.61 -8.46 -8.05
C GLU A 132 18.54 -6.92 -8.09
N ASN A 133 17.52 -6.37 -8.75
CA ASN A 133 17.37 -4.92 -8.91
C ASN A 133 16.68 -4.27 -7.70
N TRP A 134 16.20 -5.06 -6.75
CA TRP A 134 15.51 -4.58 -5.58
C TRP A 134 16.36 -4.77 -4.33
N SER A 135 16.58 -3.68 -3.62
CA SER A 135 17.18 -3.66 -2.29
C SER A 135 16.37 -2.74 -1.40
N LEU A 136 16.07 -3.19 -0.18
CA LEU A 136 15.49 -2.35 0.85
C LEU A 136 16.55 -2.04 1.91
N ASN A 137 16.72 -0.76 2.24
CA ASN A 137 17.45 -0.37 3.44
C ASN A 137 16.56 -0.62 4.66
N LEU A 138 16.94 -1.61 5.46
CA LEU A 138 16.23 -2.03 6.68
C LEU A 138 16.90 -1.49 7.95
N THR A 139 17.77 -0.48 7.83
CA THR A 139 18.43 0.18 8.95
C THR A 139 17.49 1.21 9.56
N ALA A 140 17.19 1.08 10.84
CA ALA A 140 16.34 2.00 11.59
C ALA A 140 16.69 1.96 13.08
N LEU A 141 16.27 2.99 13.83
CA LEU A 141 16.44 3.05 15.29
C LEU A 141 15.31 2.30 16.02
N ASP A 142 14.11 2.31 15.47
CA ASP A 142 12.92 1.64 16.00
C ASP A 142 12.01 1.11 14.88
N MET A 143 10.95 0.39 15.27
CA MET A 143 10.00 -0.21 14.33
C MET A 143 9.16 0.80 13.53
N ASP A 144 8.87 1.98 14.08
CA ASP A 144 8.09 3.01 13.38
C ASP A 144 8.92 3.58 12.23
N ALA A 145 10.18 3.93 12.52
CA ALA A 145 11.14 4.41 11.53
C ALA A 145 11.46 3.35 10.47
N LEU A 146 11.54 2.07 10.85
CA LEU A 146 11.74 0.97 9.92
C LEU A 146 10.60 0.87 8.91
N TYR A 147 9.36 0.85 9.41
CA TYR A 147 8.17 0.76 8.58
C TYR A 147 8.05 1.98 7.65
N GLU A 148 8.27 3.17 8.20
CA GLU A 148 8.23 4.40 7.41
C GLU A 148 9.26 4.38 6.28
N SER A 149 10.49 3.96 6.57
CA SER A 149 11.56 3.81 5.58
C SER A 149 11.17 2.83 4.46
N ILE A 150 10.56 1.69 4.80
CA ILE A 150 10.09 0.70 3.82
C ILE A 150 8.99 1.30 2.92
N VAL A 151 8.00 1.99 3.52
CA VAL A 151 6.89 2.59 2.76
C VAL A 151 7.42 3.65 1.79
N ARG A 152 8.31 4.54 2.24
CA ARG A 152 8.92 5.57 1.39
C ARG A 152 9.73 4.98 0.25
N GLN A 153 10.54 3.95 0.51
CA GLN A 153 11.32 3.27 -0.53
C GLN A 153 10.42 2.60 -1.60
N ILE A 154 9.27 2.05 -1.19
CA ILE A 154 8.33 1.41 -2.13
C ILE A 154 7.49 2.45 -2.87
N ALA A 155 7.10 3.53 -2.21
CA ALA A 155 6.35 4.62 -2.82
C ALA A 155 7.19 5.42 -3.82
N GLY A 156 8.49 5.56 -3.57
CA GLY A 156 9.37 6.38 -4.39
C GLY A 156 8.83 7.81 -4.49
N ASP A 157 8.75 8.33 -5.71
CA ASP A 157 8.27 9.69 -6.01
C ASP A 157 6.77 9.89 -5.74
N ALA A 158 6.02 8.83 -5.40
CA ALA A 158 4.60 8.95 -5.07
C ALA A 158 4.34 9.60 -3.71
N ILE A 159 5.35 9.66 -2.83
CA ILE A 159 5.30 10.39 -1.56
C ILE A 159 6.35 11.50 -1.63
N ASP A 160 5.89 12.68 -2.03
CA ASP A 160 6.73 13.87 -2.17
C ASP A 160 6.78 14.60 -0.82
N ALA A 161 7.48 14.00 0.15
CA ALA A 161 7.68 14.62 1.47
C ALA A 161 9.15 14.52 1.90
N PRO A 162 9.78 15.62 2.34
CA PRO A 162 11.16 15.60 2.82
C PRO A 162 11.35 14.58 3.94
N GLN A 163 12.57 14.05 4.07
CA GLN A 163 12.97 13.30 5.26
C GLN A 163 12.90 14.25 6.47
N GLY A 164 11.81 14.20 7.23
CA GLY A 164 11.56 15.08 8.37
C GLY A 164 10.08 15.34 8.66
N GLU A 165 9.21 15.27 7.66
CA GLU A 165 7.75 15.26 7.88
C GLU A 165 7.27 13.85 8.21
N SER A 166 6.24 13.74 9.06
CA SER A 166 5.72 12.41 9.41
C SER A 166 5.12 11.74 8.16
N LEU A 167 5.40 10.44 7.97
CA LEU A 167 4.80 9.69 6.85
C LEU A 167 3.27 9.83 6.81
N LYS A 168 2.64 9.95 7.97
CA LYS A 168 1.22 10.19 8.10
C LYS A 168 0.78 11.45 7.36
N GLU A 169 1.40 12.59 7.66
CA GLU A 169 1.06 13.89 7.06
C GLU A 169 1.27 13.84 5.54
N ALA A 170 2.39 13.25 5.11
CA ALA A 170 2.70 13.09 3.69
C ALA A 170 1.65 12.26 2.94
N VAL A 171 1.20 11.14 3.54
CA VAL A 171 0.15 10.30 2.96
C VAL A 171 -1.19 11.04 2.95
N GLU A 172 -1.54 11.76 4.03
CA GLU A 172 -2.77 12.54 4.09
C GLU A 172 -2.82 13.66 3.04
N GLN A 173 -1.71 14.40 2.86
CA GLN A 173 -1.58 15.41 1.81
C GLN A 173 -1.75 14.80 0.42
N THR A 174 -1.06 13.68 0.15
CA THR A 174 -1.14 12.95 -1.12
C THR A 174 -2.58 12.52 -1.42
N GLN A 175 -3.30 11.98 -0.42
CA GLN A 175 -4.70 11.57 -0.57
C GLN A 175 -5.63 12.75 -0.86
N GLN A 176 -5.43 13.89 -0.18
CA GLN A 176 -6.23 15.09 -0.41
C GLN A 176 -6.03 15.60 -1.84
N ARG A 177 -4.78 15.63 -2.31
CA ARG A 177 -4.43 16.02 -3.66
C ARG A 177 -5.07 15.11 -4.70
N GLU A 178 -4.95 13.78 -4.57
CA GLU A 178 -5.60 12.82 -5.48
C GLU A 178 -7.12 12.99 -5.54
N LYS A 179 -7.77 13.28 -4.40
CA LYS A 179 -9.21 13.51 -4.34
C LYS A 179 -9.61 14.78 -5.11
N LEU A 180 -8.85 15.86 -4.95
CA LEU A 180 -9.06 17.10 -5.70
C LEU A 180 -8.83 16.90 -7.20
N GLU A 181 -7.78 16.19 -7.59
CA GLU A 181 -7.49 15.88 -8.99
C GLU A 181 -8.60 15.03 -9.64
N LYS A 182 -9.13 14.02 -8.94
CA LYS A 182 -10.29 13.24 -9.40
C LYS A 182 -11.54 14.11 -9.58
N GLN A 183 -11.81 15.03 -8.64
CA GLN A 183 -12.93 15.98 -8.76
C GLN A 183 -12.74 16.90 -9.97
N ILE A 184 -11.54 17.43 -10.18
CA ILE A 184 -11.23 18.26 -11.35
C ILE A 184 -11.43 17.47 -12.65
N ALA A 185 -10.97 16.21 -12.71
CA ALA A 185 -11.15 15.37 -13.89
C ALA A 185 -12.63 15.11 -14.20
N GLN A 186 -13.45 14.84 -13.18
CA GLN A 186 -14.90 14.69 -13.33
C GLN A 186 -15.56 15.99 -13.82
N LEU A 187 -15.23 17.14 -13.22
CA LEU A 187 -15.75 18.43 -13.64
C LEU A 187 -15.32 18.78 -15.08
N LYS A 188 -14.08 18.48 -15.48
CA LYS A 188 -13.58 18.64 -16.86
C LYS A 188 -14.38 17.76 -17.83
N ALA A 189 -14.66 16.52 -17.46
CA ALA A 189 -15.48 15.61 -18.26
C ALA A 189 -16.94 16.08 -18.39
N MET A 190 -17.54 16.60 -17.30
CA MET A 190 -18.87 17.19 -17.30
C MET A 190 -18.93 18.46 -18.18
N MET A 191 -17.95 19.35 -18.04
CA MET A 191 -17.87 20.59 -18.82
C MET A 191 -17.78 20.32 -20.32
N LYS A 192 -17.03 19.28 -20.74
CA LYS A 192 -16.92 18.87 -22.15
C LYS A 192 -18.24 18.37 -22.74
N LYS A 193 -19.12 17.79 -21.92
CA LYS A 193 -20.43 17.26 -22.33
C LYS A 193 -21.56 18.29 -22.24
N GLU A 194 -21.37 19.36 -21.47
CA GLU A 194 -22.36 20.40 -21.26
C GLU A 194 -22.51 21.29 -22.49
N LYS A 195 -23.75 21.63 -22.87
CA LYS A 195 -24.06 22.48 -24.04
C LYS A 195 -24.42 23.91 -23.64
N GLN A 196 -24.89 24.12 -22.40
CA GLN A 196 -25.27 25.44 -21.91
C GLN A 196 -24.03 26.24 -21.47
N LEU A 197 -23.79 27.38 -22.11
CA LEU A 197 -22.64 28.25 -21.83
C LEU A 197 -22.59 28.71 -20.35
N GLY A 198 -23.73 29.04 -19.75
CA GLY A 198 -23.79 29.46 -18.34
C GLY A 198 -23.26 28.38 -17.40
N ARG A 199 -23.70 27.13 -17.61
CA ARG A 199 -23.27 25.98 -16.82
C ARG A 199 -21.83 25.56 -17.10
N GLN A 200 -21.35 25.70 -18.34
CA GLN A 200 -19.93 25.54 -18.63
C GLN A 200 -19.07 26.55 -17.86
N MET A 201 -19.51 27.81 -17.74
CA MET A 201 -18.79 28.85 -17.00
C MET A 201 -18.75 28.58 -15.49
N GLU A 202 -19.83 28.05 -14.91
CA GLU A 202 -19.86 27.60 -13.51
C GLU A 202 -18.87 26.46 -13.26
N LEU A 203 -18.89 25.42 -14.10
CA LEU A 203 -17.95 24.30 -14.01
C LEU A 203 -16.51 24.78 -14.15
N ARG A 204 -16.24 25.75 -15.04
CA ARG A 204 -14.91 26.34 -15.22
C ARG A 204 -14.42 27.12 -14.01
N ARG A 205 -15.31 27.84 -13.32
CA ARG A 205 -14.99 28.53 -12.06
C ARG A 205 -14.63 27.54 -10.97
N GLU A 206 -15.40 26.47 -10.85
CA GLU A 206 -15.15 25.45 -9.83
C GLU A 206 -13.85 24.68 -10.10
N ILE A 207 -13.55 24.33 -11.36
CA ILE A 207 -12.26 23.74 -11.75
C ILE A 207 -11.10 24.64 -11.31
N ARG A 208 -11.15 25.95 -11.63
CA ARG A 208 -10.10 26.89 -11.23
C ARG A 208 -9.98 27.03 -9.72
N ARG A 209 -11.10 26.98 -8.99
CA ARG A 209 -11.11 27.04 -7.52
C ARG A 209 -10.33 25.86 -6.94
N LEU A 210 -10.58 24.65 -7.43
CA LEU A 210 -9.89 23.44 -6.99
C LEU A 210 -8.42 23.41 -7.43
N GLU A 211 -8.11 23.85 -8.66
CA GLU A 211 -6.72 23.97 -9.15
C GLU A 211 -5.89 24.93 -8.28
N ASN A 212 -6.48 26.04 -7.83
CA ASN A 212 -5.82 26.99 -6.92
C ASN A 212 -5.56 26.42 -5.52
N VAL A 213 -6.38 25.48 -5.04
CA VAL A 213 -6.15 24.81 -3.74
C VAL A 213 -4.91 23.93 -3.84
N ILE A 214 -4.83 23.08 -4.87
CA ILE A 214 -3.66 22.22 -5.11
C ILE A 214 -2.37 23.04 -5.20
N GLN A 215 -2.43 24.18 -5.90
CA GLN A 215 -1.25 25.03 -6.13
C GLN A 215 -0.79 25.79 -4.89
N ARG A 216 -1.67 26.05 -3.92
CA ARG A 216 -1.32 26.65 -2.63
C ARG A 216 -0.70 25.65 -1.67
N ASP A 217 -1.07 24.38 -1.78
CA ASP A 217 -0.50 23.30 -0.95
C ASP A 217 0.90 22.88 -1.41
N THR A 218 1.39 23.41 -2.55
CA THR A 218 2.72 23.09 -3.12
C THR A 218 3.79 24.17 -2.80
N ILE A 219 3.43 25.28 -2.13
CA ILE A 219 4.30 26.42 -1.82
C ILE A 219 4.47 26.55 -0.31
#